data_AF-A0A7S0MP93-F1
#
_entry.id   AF-A0A7S0MP93-F1
#
_cell.length_a   1.000
_cell.length_b   1.000
_cell.length_c   1.000
_cell.angle_alpha   90.00
_cell.angle_beta   90.00
_cell.angle_gamma   90.00
#
_symmetry.space_group_name_H-M   'P 1'
#
loop_
_entity.id
_entity.type
_entity.pdbx_description
1 polymer ?
#
loop_
_entity_poly.entity_id
_entity_poly.type
_entity_poly.pdbx_seq_one_letter_code
_entity_poly.pdbx_strand_id
1 'polypeptide(L)'
;IETIRPPLRQFSDFPRFFDEVAPQLRGKTVLMYCTGGIRCERASSLLKQKLGDQVEGVFQLQGGIEKYLLTYPDGGHWRGLNFAFDKRTAVAPAEGAADRVPLSRCCLCGEPWDTYLGKRKCVACDSPVLVCLGCCGTRRDKAPGADLRCPLCVEEGRTTKERSMHHEVTLKAQTTTALLRAQMAAAAAAGRKAAQAGGAPAAADGSDSD
;
A
#
# COMPACT_ATOMS: atom_id res chain seq x y z
N ILE A 1 -7.43 24.92 8.07
CA ILE A 1 -6.33 24.14 7.42
C ILE A 1 -7.00 23.17 6.47
N GLU A 2 -6.62 23.19 5.20
CA GLU A 2 -7.11 22.22 4.22
C GLU A 2 -6.49 20.84 4.50
N THR A 3 -7.30 19.79 4.52
CA THR A 3 -6.84 18.43 4.81
C THR A 3 -7.13 17.52 3.63
N ILE A 4 -6.12 16.75 3.21
CA ILE A 4 -6.23 15.77 2.14
C ILE A 4 -6.10 14.38 2.75
N ARG A 5 -7.12 13.54 2.58
CA ARG A 5 -7.07 12.11 2.90
C ARG A 5 -6.80 11.33 1.60
N PRO A 6 -5.60 10.75 1.42
CA PRO A 6 -5.33 9.90 0.27
C PRO A 6 -6.27 8.68 0.27
N PRO A 7 -7.03 8.41 -0.82
CA PRO A 7 -7.89 7.23 -0.94
C PRO A 7 -7.07 5.97 -1.24
N LEU A 8 -6.14 5.62 -0.35
CA LEU A 8 -5.18 4.53 -0.57
C LEU A 8 -5.59 3.27 0.17
N ARG A 9 -5.48 2.13 -0.51
CA ARG A 9 -5.61 0.79 0.10
C ARG A 9 -4.25 0.26 0.56
N GLN A 10 -3.20 0.63 -0.17
CA GLN A 10 -1.81 0.28 0.13
C GLN A 10 -0.91 1.48 -0.20
N PHE A 11 0.20 1.61 0.53
CA PHE A 11 1.10 2.76 0.36
C PHE A 11 1.85 2.73 -0.99
N SER A 12 1.99 1.57 -1.62
CA SER A 12 2.57 1.47 -2.98
C SER A 12 1.76 2.21 -4.04
N ASP A 13 0.48 2.51 -3.78
CA ASP A 13 -0.36 3.29 -4.68
C ASP A 13 -0.14 4.80 -4.52
N PHE A 14 0.61 5.24 -3.49
CA PHE A 14 0.86 6.65 -3.20
C PHE A 14 1.48 7.43 -4.38
N PRO A 15 2.47 6.91 -5.14
CA PRO A 15 3.04 7.64 -6.27
C PRO A 15 2.01 8.00 -7.35
N ARG A 16 1.02 7.13 -7.58
CA ARG A 16 -0.07 7.39 -8.52
C ARG A 16 -1.00 8.49 -8.00
N PHE A 17 -1.47 8.33 -6.75
CA PHE A 17 -2.27 9.37 -6.10
C PHE A 17 -1.54 10.72 -6.05
N PHE A 18 -0.23 10.69 -5.85
CA PHE A 18 0.59 11.88 -5.83
C PHE A 18 0.49 12.67 -7.13
N ASP A 19 0.53 12.00 -8.28
CA ASP A 19 0.43 12.66 -9.59
C ASP A 19 -0.93 13.35 -9.77
N GLU A 20 -2.00 12.80 -9.19
CA GLU A 20 -3.35 13.37 -9.22
C GLU A 20 -3.48 14.62 -8.32
N VAL A 21 -2.83 14.61 -7.15
CA VAL A 21 -2.94 15.71 -6.16
C VAL A 21 -1.87 16.80 -6.33
N ALA A 22 -0.75 16.50 -7.00
CA ALA A 22 0.40 17.40 -7.13
C ALA A 22 0.03 18.83 -7.60
N PRO A 23 -0.90 19.04 -8.56
CA PRO A 23 -1.32 20.40 -8.94
C PRO A 23 -1.93 21.20 -7.79
N GLN A 24 -2.63 20.54 -6.87
CA GLN A 24 -3.27 21.16 -5.71
C GLN A 24 -2.26 21.59 -4.64
N LEU A 25 -1.05 21.03 -4.65
CA LEU A 25 -0.03 21.32 -3.65
C LEU A 25 0.83 22.55 -4.00
N ARG A 26 0.78 23.01 -5.26
CA ARG A 26 1.62 24.12 -5.73
C ARG A 26 1.36 25.40 -4.94
N GLY A 27 2.43 26.08 -4.55
CA GLY A 27 2.39 27.30 -3.73
C GLY A 27 1.87 27.07 -2.32
N LYS A 28 1.83 25.83 -1.82
CA LYS A 28 1.39 25.51 -0.46
C LYS A 28 2.55 25.02 0.40
N THR A 29 2.44 25.28 1.69
CA THR A 29 3.18 24.56 2.72
C THR A 29 2.45 23.24 3.06
N VAL A 30 3.14 22.11 2.88
CA VAL A 30 2.57 20.77 3.06
C VAL A 30 3.08 20.15 4.36
N LEU A 31 2.17 19.84 5.28
CA LEU A 31 2.45 19.04 6.48
C LEU A 31 1.84 17.65 6.32
N MET A 32 2.65 16.61 6.53
CA MET A 32 2.21 15.22 6.47
C MET A 32 2.38 14.51 7.82
N TYR A 33 1.52 13.53 8.07
CA TYR A 33 1.64 12.67 9.24
C TYR A 33 1.18 11.25 8.92
N CYS A 34 1.71 10.28 9.65
CA CYS A 34 1.24 8.91 9.69
C CYS A 34 1.52 8.33 11.08
N THR A 35 1.11 7.09 11.35
CA THR A 35 1.21 6.45 12.68
C THR A 35 2.58 6.62 13.34
N GLY A 36 3.66 6.24 12.65
CA GLY A 36 5.04 6.29 13.18
C GLY A 36 6.06 7.02 12.30
N GLY A 37 5.61 7.87 11.36
CA GLY A 37 6.49 8.69 10.50
C GLY A 37 7.05 8.02 9.24
N ILE A 38 7.29 6.71 9.20
CA ILE A 38 8.01 6.05 8.08
C ILE A 38 7.39 6.26 6.68
N ARG A 39 6.06 6.35 6.57
CA ARG A 39 5.39 6.64 5.28
C ARG A 39 5.62 8.08 4.84
N CYS A 40 5.71 9.01 5.80
CA CYS A 40 5.99 10.42 5.53
C CYS A 40 7.43 10.63 5.06
N GLU A 41 8.42 9.87 5.57
CA GLU A 41 9.80 9.93 5.08
C GLU A 41 9.88 9.63 3.57
N ARG A 42 9.18 8.57 3.15
CA ARG A 42 9.12 8.17 1.74
C ARG A 42 8.31 9.15 0.90
N ALA A 43 7.16 9.57 1.38
CA ALA A 43 6.28 10.50 0.68
C ALA A 43 6.91 11.89 0.51
N SER A 44 7.60 12.40 1.54
CA SER A 44 8.27 13.71 1.50
C SER A 44 9.43 13.72 0.53
N SER A 45 10.19 12.62 0.45
CA SER A 45 11.25 12.45 -0.55
C SER A 45 10.69 12.52 -1.97
N LEU A 46 9.59 11.80 -2.25
CA LEU A 46 8.93 11.84 -3.56
C LEU A 46 8.39 13.23 -3.90
N LEU A 47 7.75 13.90 -2.94
CA LEU A 47 7.17 15.22 -3.13
C LEU A 47 8.26 16.26 -3.41
N LYS A 48 9.36 16.26 -2.65
CA LYS A 48 10.52 17.12 -2.91
C LYS A 48 11.14 16.85 -4.28
N GLN A 49 11.26 15.59 -4.67
CA GLN A 49 11.80 15.20 -5.98
C GLN A 49 10.92 15.69 -7.15
N LYS A 50 9.59 15.58 -7.03
CA LYS A 50 8.66 15.87 -8.13
C LYS A 50 8.22 17.34 -8.19
N LEU A 51 8.09 18.01 -7.05
CA LEU A 51 7.61 19.40 -7.00
C LEU A 51 8.74 20.40 -6.74
N GLY A 52 9.78 20.05 -5.99
CA GLY A 52 10.89 20.96 -5.68
C GLY A 52 10.38 22.32 -5.19
N ASP A 53 10.79 23.39 -5.88
CA ASP A 53 10.46 24.78 -5.57
C ASP A 53 9.00 25.17 -5.90
N GLN A 54 8.20 24.26 -6.46
CA GLN A 54 6.77 24.50 -6.69
C GLN A 54 5.95 24.48 -5.40
N VAL A 55 6.50 24.02 -4.27
CA VAL A 55 5.87 24.07 -2.94
C VAL A 55 6.68 24.97 -2.02
N GLU A 56 6.01 25.65 -1.09
CA GLU A 56 6.69 26.55 -0.13
C GLU A 56 7.51 25.78 0.90
N GLY A 57 7.04 24.58 1.27
CA GLY A 57 7.69 23.78 2.30
C GLY A 57 7.06 22.41 2.46
N VAL A 58 7.87 21.44 2.87
CA VAL A 58 7.47 20.04 3.06
C VAL A 58 7.89 19.61 4.45
N PHE A 59 6.90 19.49 5.32
CA PHE A 59 7.05 19.16 6.73
C PHE A 59 6.41 17.82 7.03
N GLN A 60 6.93 17.15 8.04
CA GLN A 60 6.37 15.90 8.54
C GLN A 60 6.35 15.89 10.06
N LEU A 61 5.34 15.24 10.63
CA LEU A 61 5.27 15.02 12.07
C LEU A 61 6.36 14.04 12.51
N GLN A 62 7.41 14.55 13.14
CA GLN A 62 8.54 13.74 13.59
C GLN A 62 8.08 12.66 14.59
N GLY A 63 8.37 11.39 14.29
CA GLY A 63 7.93 10.25 15.10
C GLY A 63 6.44 9.90 14.95
N GLY A 64 5.71 10.60 14.08
CA GLY A 64 4.31 10.31 13.77
C GLY A 64 3.32 10.58 14.91
N ILE A 65 2.10 10.09 14.71
CA ILE A 65 0.99 10.25 15.65
C ILE A 65 1.31 9.60 17.01
N GLU A 66 2.03 8.47 17.03
CA GLU A 66 2.39 7.80 18.29
C GLU A 66 3.26 8.70 19.18
N LYS A 67 4.32 9.31 18.65
CA LYS A 67 5.15 10.24 19.43
C LYS A 67 4.37 11.51 19.82
N TYR A 68 3.47 11.97 18.96
CA TYR A 68 2.62 13.11 19.24
C TYR A 68 1.74 12.87 20.47
N LEU A 69 1.04 11.73 20.52
CA LEU A 69 0.16 11.38 21.65
C LEU A 69 0.92 11.12 22.97
N LEU A 70 2.19 10.72 22.89
CA LEU A 70 3.07 10.64 24.07
C LEU A 70 3.49 12.03 24.57
N THR A 71 3.72 12.97 23.65
CA THR A 71 4.12 14.34 23.98
C THR A 71 2.94 15.17 24.52
N TYR A 72 1.74 14.94 23.97
CA TYR A 72 0.50 15.64 24.32
C TYR A 72 -0.52 14.66 24.89
N PRO A 73 -0.41 14.31 26.19
CA PRO A 73 -1.26 13.29 26.82
C PRO A 73 -2.73 13.69 26.89
N ASP A 74 -3.03 15.00 26.89
CA ASP A 74 -4.37 15.57 26.77
C ASP A 74 -5.01 15.38 25.38
N GLY A 75 -4.22 14.88 24.42
CA GLY A 75 -4.61 14.64 23.03
C GLY A 75 -4.28 15.80 22.08
N GLY A 76 -3.96 16.99 22.59
CA GLY A 76 -3.70 18.18 21.77
C GLY A 76 -4.75 18.42 20.69
N HIS A 77 -4.34 18.37 19.43
CA HIS A 77 -5.20 18.52 18.24
C HIS A 77 -5.73 17.19 17.69
N TRP A 78 -5.33 16.06 18.27
CA TRP A 78 -5.77 14.74 17.81
C TRP A 78 -7.20 14.44 18.29
N ARG A 79 -8.00 13.80 17.42
CA ARG A 79 -9.39 13.42 17.71
C ARG A 79 -9.58 11.93 17.44
N GLY A 80 -10.26 11.22 18.33
CA GLY A 80 -10.52 9.78 18.20
C GLY A 80 -9.29 8.90 18.43
N LEU A 81 -9.29 7.71 17.82
CA LEU A 81 -8.25 6.69 18.01
C LEU A 81 -7.30 6.60 16.82
N ASN A 82 -6.01 6.41 17.10
CA ASN A 82 -5.00 6.13 16.08
C ASN A 82 -4.87 4.61 15.89
N PHE A 83 -5.16 4.11 14.70
CA PHE A 83 -5.01 2.69 14.39
C PHE A 83 -3.54 2.24 14.44
N ALA A 84 -3.28 1.14 15.16
CA ALA A 84 -1.96 0.52 15.27
C ALA A 84 -1.94 -0.88 14.64
N PHE A 85 -0.87 -1.18 13.90
CA PHE A 85 -0.71 -2.44 13.14
C PHE A 85 -0.17 -3.60 13.99
N ASP A 86 -0.32 -3.54 15.30
CA ASP A 86 0.14 -4.56 16.24
C ASP A 86 -0.98 -5.00 17.22
N LYS A 87 -0.61 -5.72 18.27
CA LYS A 87 -1.56 -6.28 19.26
C LYS A 87 -2.36 -5.20 20.00
N ARG A 88 -1.89 -3.96 20.04
CA ARG A 88 -2.57 -2.84 20.70
C ARG A 88 -3.83 -2.43 19.95
N THR A 89 -3.90 -2.70 18.64
CA THR A 89 -4.96 -2.36 17.66
C THR A 89 -5.29 -0.87 17.51
N ALA A 90 -5.24 -0.09 18.58
CA ALA A 90 -5.37 1.35 18.59
C ALA A 90 -4.52 2.00 19.69
N VAL A 91 -4.11 3.25 19.47
CA VAL A 91 -3.47 4.13 20.43
C VAL A 91 -4.41 5.32 20.65
N ALA A 92 -4.65 5.67 21.91
CA ALA A 92 -5.49 6.78 22.31
C ALA A 92 -4.67 7.81 23.10
N PRO A 93 -5.13 9.07 23.18
CA PRO A 93 -4.72 9.97 24.25
C PRO A 93 -4.95 9.35 25.64
N ALA A 94 -4.33 9.91 26.68
CA ALA A 94 -4.49 9.43 28.06
C ALA A 94 -5.97 9.45 28.50
N GLU A 95 -6.29 8.68 29.53
CA GLU A 95 -7.64 8.67 30.11
C GLU A 95 -8.02 10.06 30.60
N GLY A 96 -9.24 10.51 30.28
CA GLY A 96 -9.73 11.85 30.61
C GLY A 96 -9.58 12.91 29.51
N ALA A 97 -8.92 12.58 28.38
CA ALA A 97 -8.91 13.46 27.22
C ALA A 97 -10.33 13.67 26.66
N ALA A 98 -10.70 14.93 26.44
CA ALA A 98 -12.08 15.36 26.18
C ALA A 98 -12.73 14.78 24.90
N ASP A 99 -11.94 14.20 23.99
CA ASP A 99 -12.37 13.85 22.62
C ASP A 99 -12.19 12.38 22.24
N ARG A 100 -12.50 11.46 23.15
CA ARG A 100 -12.63 10.02 22.87
C ARG A 100 -13.95 9.62 22.19
N VAL A 101 -14.61 10.53 21.47
CA VAL A 101 -15.82 10.20 20.72
C VAL A 101 -15.44 9.40 19.46
N PRO A 102 -16.05 8.23 19.20
CA PRO A 102 -15.80 7.48 17.98
C PRO A 102 -16.12 8.32 16.73
N LEU A 103 -15.11 8.55 15.89
CA LEU A 103 -15.26 9.28 14.64
C LEU A 103 -15.73 8.39 13.49
N SER A 104 -15.54 7.09 13.62
CA SER A 104 -15.93 6.07 12.65
C SER A 104 -17.24 5.39 13.03
N ARG A 105 -17.75 4.55 12.13
CA ARG A 105 -19.04 3.88 12.28
C ARG A 105 -18.92 2.40 11.96
N CYS A 106 -19.78 1.59 12.56
CA CYS A 106 -19.99 0.21 12.19
C CYS A 106 -20.44 0.12 10.72
N CYS A 107 -19.77 -0.72 9.92
CA CYS A 107 -20.08 -0.85 8.50
C CYS A 107 -21.42 -1.55 8.20
N LEU A 108 -22.09 -2.13 9.20
CA LEU A 108 -23.36 -2.85 9.05
C LEU A 108 -24.59 -2.08 9.54
N CYS A 109 -24.45 -1.24 10.57
CA CYS A 109 -25.58 -0.52 11.18
C CYS A 109 -25.37 1.00 11.30
N GLY A 110 -24.17 1.50 11.05
CA GLY A 110 -23.88 2.94 11.13
C GLY A 110 -23.69 3.50 12.54
N GLU A 111 -23.83 2.68 13.59
CA GLU A 111 -23.58 3.07 14.98
C GLU A 111 -22.13 3.56 15.17
N PRO A 112 -21.88 4.64 15.95
CA PRO A 112 -20.54 5.10 16.27
C PRO A 112 -19.66 3.97 16.83
N TRP A 113 -18.53 3.72 16.19
CA TRP A 113 -17.64 2.61 16.55
C TRP A 113 -16.24 2.81 15.94
N ASP A 114 -15.19 2.56 16.69
CA ASP A 114 -13.78 2.81 16.30
C ASP A 114 -12.82 1.67 16.64
N THR A 115 -13.33 0.58 17.22
CA THR A 115 -12.52 -0.56 17.65
C THR A 115 -12.58 -1.71 16.65
N TYR A 116 -11.43 -2.14 16.12
CA TYR A 116 -11.39 -3.34 15.28
C TYR A 116 -11.53 -4.60 16.12
N LEU A 117 -12.57 -5.39 15.85
CA LEU A 117 -12.81 -6.66 16.53
C LEU A 117 -12.43 -7.83 15.62
N GLY A 118 -11.47 -8.66 16.03
CA GLY A 118 -11.08 -9.87 15.30
C GLY A 118 -10.59 -9.61 13.87
N LYS A 119 -10.83 -10.55 12.95
CA LYS A 119 -10.34 -10.50 11.56
C LYS A 119 -11.45 -10.17 10.54
N ARG A 120 -12.33 -9.19 10.83
CA ARG A 120 -13.33 -8.74 9.85
C ARG A 120 -12.66 -7.95 8.75
N LYS A 121 -13.02 -8.26 7.51
CA LYS A 121 -12.42 -7.68 6.32
C LYS A 121 -13.49 -7.24 5.34
N CYS A 122 -13.15 -6.22 4.57
CA CYS A 122 -13.98 -5.76 3.47
C CYS A 122 -14.05 -6.84 2.38
N VAL A 123 -15.26 -7.17 1.93
CA VAL A 123 -15.50 -8.17 0.88
C VAL A 123 -14.82 -7.80 -0.45
N ALA A 124 -14.66 -6.50 -0.73
CA ALA A 124 -14.16 -5.99 -1.99
C ALA A 124 -12.64 -5.72 -2.03
N CYS A 125 -11.98 -5.56 -0.89
CA CYS A 125 -10.55 -5.16 -0.88
C CYS A 125 -9.71 -5.75 0.26
N ASP A 126 -10.28 -6.61 1.10
CA ASP A 126 -9.65 -7.22 2.26
C ASP A 126 -9.15 -6.25 3.36
N SER A 127 -9.36 -4.93 3.20
CA SER A 127 -9.06 -3.95 4.25
C SER A 127 -9.85 -4.29 5.52
N PRO A 128 -9.24 -4.15 6.72
CA PRO A 128 -9.97 -4.30 7.98
C PRO A 128 -11.22 -3.40 8.01
N VAL A 129 -12.31 -3.90 8.60
CA VAL A 129 -13.54 -3.12 8.79
C VAL A 129 -14.00 -3.11 10.23
N LEU A 130 -14.76 -2.08 10.57
CA LEU A 130 -15.30 -1.85 11.90
C LEU A 130 -16.70 -2.44 12.00
N VAL A 131 -16.92 -3.31 12.99
CA VAL A 131 -18.22 -3.91 13.29
C VAL A 131 -18.45 -3.77 14.79
N CYS A 132 -19.56 -3.13 15.19
CA CYS A 132 -19.88 -2.94 16.61
C CYS A 132 -20.21 -4.26 17.32
N LEU A 133 -20.16 -4.21 18.66
CA LEU A 133 -20.51 -5.36 19.50
C LEU A 133 -21.93 -5.87 19.25
N GLY A 134 -22.90 -4.98 18.99
CA GLY A 134 -24.28 -5.36 18.68
C GLY A 134 -24.37 -6.23 17.41
N CYS A 135 -23.75 -5.79 16.31
CA CYS A 135 -23.69 -6.56 15.06
C CYS A 135 -22.91 -7.87 15.21
N CYS A 136 -21.85 -7.89 16.03
CA CYS A 136 -21.11 -9.12 16.32
C CYS A 136 -21.93 -10.11 17.17
N GLY A 137 -22.60 -9.63 18.22
CA GLY A 137 -23.40 -10.44 19.14
C GLY A 137 -24.61 -11.06 18.47
N THR A 138 -25.26 -10.30 17.58
CA THR A 138 -26.37 -10.79 16.72
C THR A 138 -25.89 -11.59 15.50
N ARG A 139 -24.57 -11.77 15.35
CA ARG A 139 -23.91 -12.48 14.22
C ARG A 139 -24.29 -11.95 12.84
N ARG A 140 -24.65 -10.66 12.74
CA ARG A 140 -24.93 -10.00 11.44
C ARG A 140 -23.70 -9.97 10.54
N ASP A 141 -22.51 -9.92 11.13
CA ASP A 141 -21.23 -10.02 10.42
C ASP A 141 -20.96 -11.41 9.80
N LYS A 142 -21.72 -12.43 10.21
CA LYS A 142 -21.62 -13.80 9.74
C LYS A 142 -22.88 -14.28 9.03
N ALA A 143 -23.88 -13.42 8.85
CA ALA A 143 -25.09 -13.75 8.13
C ALA A 143 -24.74 -14.08 6.66
N PRO A 144 -25.46 -15.04 6.03
CA PRO A 144 -25.34 -15.25 4.59
C PRO A 144 -25.59 -13.92 3.84
N GLY A 145 -24.67 -13.54 2.95
CA GLY A 145 -24.76 -12.27 2.22
C GLY A 145 -24.37 -11.03 3.02
N ALA A 146 -23.74 -11.16 4.19
CA ALA A 146 -23.22 -10.01 4.93
C ALA A 146 -22.21 -9.20 4.09
N ASP A 147 -22.61 -7.98 3.75
CA ASP A 147 -21.82 -7.08 2.91
C ASP A 147 -20.93 -6.18 3.77
N LEU A 148 -19.83 -6.75 4.26
CA LEU A 148 -18.82 -6.01 5.00
C LEU A 148 -18.02 -5.12 4.04
N ARG A 149 -18.30 -3.81 3.99
CA ARG A 149 -17.54 -2.86 3.17
C ARG A 149 -16.80 -1.81 3.99
N CYS A 150 -15.56 -1.50 3.59
CA CYS A 150 -14.81 -0.38 4.17
C CYS A 150 -15.35 0.96 3.61
N PRO A 151 -15.16 2.09 4.31
CA PRO A 151 -15.66 3.39 3.87
C PRO A 151 -15.24 3.74 2.44
N LEU A 152 -13.99 3.46 2.06
CA LEU A 152 -13.50 3.74 0.72
C LEU A 152 -14.19 2.90 -0.37
N CYS A 153 -14.50 1.63 -0.11
CA CYS A 153 -15.29 0.83 -1.07
C CYS A 153 -16.74 1.31 -1.18
N VAL A 154 -17.31 1.83 -0.09
CA VAL A 154 -18.66 2.42 -0.12
C VAL A 154 -18.65 3.70 -0.95
N GLU A 155 -17.68 4.60 -0.71
CA GLU A 155 -17.46 5.84 -1.46
C GLU A 155 -17.27 5.59 -2.97
N GLU A 156 -16.48 4.57 -3.32
CA GLU A 156 -16.20 4.19 -4.72
C GLU A 156 -17.30 3.33 -5.38
N GLY A 157 -18.32 2.89 -4.64
CA GLY A 157 -19.31 1.92 -5.15
C GLY A 157 -18.73 0.54 -5.46
N ARG A 158 -17.57 0.19 -4.90
CA ARG A 158 -16.85 -1.08 -5.15
C ARG A 158 -17.50 -2.23 -4.38
N THR A 159 -18.02 -3.23 -5.10
CA THR A 159 -18.75 -4.38 -4.51
C THR A 159 -18.01 -5.71 -4.63
N THR A 160 -17.02 -5.82 -5.52
CA THR A 160 -16.27 -7.06 -5.76
C THR A 160 -14.77 -6.83 -5.66
N LYS A 161 -14.02 -7.92 -5.48
CA LYS A 161 -12.56 -7.88 -5.56
C LYS A 161 -12.14 -7.65 -7.00
N GLU A 162 -11.87 -6.42 -7.36
CA GLU A 162 -11.04 -6.17 -8.54
C GLU A 162 -9.66 -6.79 -8.28
N ARG A 163 -9.21 -7.66 -9.19
CA ARG A 163 -7.83 -8.16 -9.13
C ARG A 163 -6.93 -6.94 -9.24
N SER A 164 -6.12 -6.70 -8.22
CA SER A 164 -5.11 -5.64 -8.23
C SER A 164 -4.36 -5.65 -9.55
N MET A 165 -4.35 -4.51 -10.27
CA MET A 165 -3.58 -4.37 -11.51
C MET A 165 -2.09 -4.71 -11.30
N HIS A 166 -1.55 -4.57 -10.09
CA HIS A 166 -0.19 -5.02 -9.79
C HIS A 166 -0.03 -6.53 -9.99
N HIS A 167 -1.03 -7.34 -9.66
CA HIS A 167 -0.98 -8.78 -9.95
C HIS A 167 -0.95 -9.04 -11.45
N GLU A 168 -1.68 -8.26 -12.25
CA GLU A 168 -1.69 -8.39 -13.72
C GLU A 168 -0.38 -7.89 -14.34
N VAL A 169 0.20 -6.79 -13.84
CA VAL A 169 1.50 -6.27 -14.27
C VAL A 169 2.63 -7.22 -13.87
N THR A 170 2.60 -7.78 -12.65
CA THR A 170 3.57 -8.78 -12.20
C THR A 170 3.43 -10.08 -12.99
N LEU A 171 2.22 -10.56 -13.27
CA LEU A 171 1.99 -11.73 -14.14
C LEU A 171 2.54 -11.47 -15.54
N LYS A 172 2.21 -10.33 -16.17
CA LYS A 172 2.74 -9.97 -17.49
C LYS A 172 4.27 -9.91 -17.49
N ALA A 173 4.89 -9.28 -16.49
CA ALA A 173 6.35 -9.22 -16.37
C ALA A 173 7.00 -10.61 -16.17
N GLN A 174 6.37 -11.50 -15.39
CA GLN A 174 6.83 -12.88 -15.21
C GLN A 174 6.70 -13.69 -16.49
N THR A 175 5.60 -13.56 -17.23
CA THR A 175 5.39 -14.24 -18.52
C THR A 175 6.40 -13.76 -19.56
N THR A 176 6.66 -12.44 -19.67
CA THR A 176 7.66 -11.89 -20.58
C THR A 176 9.08 -12.40 -20.25
N THR A 177 9.43 -12.44 -18.97
CA THR A 177 10.76 -12.94 -18.53
C THR A 177 10.93 -14.43 -18.82
N ALA A 178 9.87 -15.24 -18.62
CA ALA A 178 9.89 -16.66 -18.95
C ALA A 178 10.03 -16.90 -20.45
N LEU A 179 9.34 -16.10 -21.29
CA LEU A 179 9.42 -16.19 -22.75
C LEU A 179 10.83 -15.86 -23.26
N LEU A 180 11.43 -14.77 -22.75
CA LEU A 180 12.81 -14.38 -23.08
C LEU A 180 13.82 -15.46 -22.71
N ARG A 181 13.70 -16.07 -21.52
CA ARG A 181 14.58 -17.19 -21.11
C ARG A 181 14.44 -18.40 -22.02
N ALA A 182 13.21 -18.76 -22.41
CA ALA A 182 12.97 -19.88 -23.32
C ALA A 182 13.57 -19.61 -24.72
N GLN A 183 13.43 -18.39 -25.24
CA GLN A 183 14.03 -17.98 -26.52
C GLN A 183 15.55 -18.02 -26.48
N MET A 184 16.17 -17.52 -25.41
CA MET A 184 17.63 -17.57 -25.26
C MET A 184 18.16 -19.00 -25.12
N ALA A 185 17.44 -19.87 -24.42
CA ALA A 185 17.79 -21.29 -24.32
C ALA A 185 17.71 -22.00 -25.67
N ALA A 186 16.67 -21.71 -26.47
CA ALA A 186 16.50 -22.25 -27.82
C ALA A 186 17.60 -21.76 -28.77
N ALA A 187 17.94 -20.47 -28.74
CA ALA A 187 19.02 -19.90 -29.53
C ALA A 187 20.40 -20.51 -29.17
N ALA A 188 20.68 -20.72 -27.89
CA ALA A 188 21.90 -21.38 -27.43
C ALA A 188 21.97 -22.86 -27.88
N ALA A 189 20.84 -23.56 -27.93
CA ALA A 189 20.78 -24.94 -28.44
C ALA A 189 20.99 -25.00 -29.96
N ALA A 190 20.46 -24.04 -30.72
CA ALA A 190 20.68 -23.94 -32.15
C ALA A 190 22.15 -23.60 -32.50
N GLY A 191 22.79 -22.70 -31.74
CA GLY A 191 24.21 -22.38 -31.92
C GLY A 191 25.15 -23.56 -31.67
N ARG A 192 24.84 -24.42 -30.69
CA ARG A 192 25.60 -25.66 -30.43
C ARG A 192 25.49 -26.68 -31.56
N LYS A 193 24.31 -26.79 -32.20
CA LYS A 193 24.11 -27.65 -33.38
C LYS A 193 24.86 -27.15 -34.62
N ALA A 194 24.97 -25.84 -34.80
CA ALA A 194 25.73 -25.24 -35.90
C ALA A 194 27.24 -25.46 -35.74
N ALA A 195 27.77 -25.36 -34.52
CA ALA A 195 29.21 -25.56 -34.24
C ALA A 195 29.67 -27.02 -34.43
N GLN A 196 28.80 -28.01 -34.21
CA GLN A 196 29.13 -29.43 -34.41
C GLN A 196 29.09 -29.88 -35.88
N ALA A 197 28.53 -29.08 -36.80
CA ALA A 197 28.45 -29.41 -38.22
C ALA A 197 29.63 -28.87 -39.07
N GLY A 198 30.55 -28.09 -38.47
CA GLY A 198 31.57 -27.33 -39.20
C GLY A 198 33.02 -27.83 -39.12
N GLY A 199 33.29 -29.06 -38.64
CA GLY A 199 34.65 -29.52 -38.38
C GLY A 199 35.09 -30.78 -39.12
N ALA A 200 35.64 -30.63 -40.34
CA ALA A 200 36.77 -31.40 -40.89
C ALA A 200 37.20 -30.80 -42.24
N PRO A 201 38.51 -30.63 -42.48
CA PRO A 201 39.15 -31.61 -43.35
C PRO A 201 40.45 -32.19 -42.77
N ALA A 202 40.79 -33.36 -43.31
CA ALA A 202 41.87 -34.23 -42.92
C ALA A 202 43.20 -33.91 -43.64
N ALA A 203 44.29 -34.43 -43.03
CA ALA A 203 45.62 -34.73 -43.58
C ALA A 203 46.56 -33.53 -43.82
N ALA A 204 47.88 -33.61 -43.60
CA ALA A 204 48.76 -34.76 -43.44
C ALA A 204 49.99 -34.39 -42.58
N ASP A 205 50.49 -35.38 -41.84
CA ASP A 205 51.80 -35.40 -41.19
C ASP A 205 52.93 -35.36 -42.23
N GLY A 206 53.91 -34.49 -42.00
CA GLY A 206 55.19 -34.46 -42.70
C GLY A 206 56.30 -34.33 -41.68
N SER A 207 56.95 -35.46 -41.40
CA SER A 207 58.22 -35.58 -40.68
C SER A 207 59.35 -34.86 -41.39
N ASP A 208 60.21 -34.12 -40.68
CA ASP A 208 61.65 -34.40 -40.72
C ASP A 208 62.42 -33.73 -39.56
N SER A 209 63.56 -34.34 -39.26
CA SER A 209 64.41 -34.18 -38.08
C SER A 209 65.62 -33.26 -38.36
N ASP A 210 66.22 -32.73 -37.29
CA ASP A 210 67.60 -32.20 -37.16
C ASP A 210 68.22 -31.30 -38.26
#